data_AF-A0A3B5B8H7-F1
#
_entry.id   AF-A0A3B5B8H7-F1
#
_cell.length_a   1.000
_cell.length_b   1.000
_cell.length_c   1.000
_cell.angle_alpha   90.00
_cell.angle_beta   90.00
_cell.angle_gamma   90.00
#
_symmetry.space_group_name_H-M   'P 1'
#
loop_
_entity.id
_entity.type
_entity.pdbx_description
1 polymer ?
#
loop_
_entity_poly.entity_id
_entity_poly.type
_entity_poly.pdbx_seq_one_letter_code
_entity_poly.pdbx_strand_id
1 'polypeptide(L)'
;SHLPLKPGQAVTLTVCIKVKLDFSGQENLLQDLNDDGISVTGLPISSPLRQVLKPRPENKPVSSESGKAEYSHVKTLEAVLNFKYSGGAGKVEGYYRELSLGVHVDVEPSVFFTRVSTLPATSTRQCHLLLDIFNPTEHELTVSAKNNQDLVLHASECQRMAIQVDKFDFESLPQPDQETVRFSNPKQLEEERQHAQGCQINSKLGICWILNHTHPSLRRRGEASVEGVLNQLVLEHLQLAPLQWDVLVNGKPCDCDVIADCKVGDAVTLEVKLTNLSKNSVGPLALTVVPYQDYQNGVQNYDLEDGVTFIGSNTFYIDTVKPKESSVCEGALLFLYTGDFFLNIKFQDDSAGRELPLAWFTLPSVHMRALDAPLQAGA
;
A
#
# COMPACT_ATOMS: atom_id res chain seq x y z
N SER A 1 -4.03 33.33 -37.60
CA SER A 1 -2.56 33.34 -37.41
C SER A 1 -2.08 34.80 -37.38
N HIS A 2 -1.40 35.22 -36.31
CA HIS A 2 -1.00 36.63 -36.08
C HIS A 2 0.38 36.99 -36.66
N LEU A 3 0.86 36.21 -37.64
CA LEU A 3 2.15 36.40 -38.26
C LEU A 3 1.97 36.58 -39.78
N PRO A 4 2.68 37.52 -40.43
CA PRO A 4 3.72 38.40 -39.86
C PRO A 4 3.15 39.54 -38.99
N LEU A 5 3.87 39.92 -37.92
CA LEU A 5 3.52 41.02 -37.03
C LEU A 5 3.49 42.36 -37.79
N LYS A 6 2.37 43.08 -37.74
CA LYS A 6 2.26 44.44 -38.27
C LYS A 6 2.82 45.47 -37.27
N PRO A 7 3.21 46.68 -37.73
CA PRO A 7 3.65 47.75 -36.83
C PRO A 7 2.64 48.03 -35.72
N GLY A 8 3.11 48.17 -34.48
CA GLY A 8 2.28 48.45 -33.30
C GLY A 8 1.50 47.25 -32.75
N GLN A 9 1.62 46.06 -33.35
CA GLN A 9 0.98 44.84 -32.85
C GLN A 9 1.94 44.04 -31.96
N ALA A 10 1.37 43.34 -30.97
CA ALA A 10 2.10 42.44 -30.08
C ALA A 10 1.68 40.99 -30.32
N VAL A 11 2.60 40.05 -30.08
CA VAL A 11 2.33 38.61 -30.05
C VAL A 11 2.71 38.09 -28.68
N THR A 12 1.76 37.43 -28.03
CA THR A 12 1.98 36.75 -26.75
C THR A 12 2.28 35.29 -27.04
N LEU A 13 3.39 34.80 -26.48
CA LEU A 13 3.80 33.40 -26.54
C LEU A 13 3.75 32.84 -25.13
N THR A 14 3.04 31.73 -24.94
CA THR A 14 3.07 30.99 -23.68
C THR A 14 4.16 29.94 -23.76
N VAL A 15 5.17 30.04 -22.91
CA VAL A 15 6.23 29.04 -22.78
C VAL A 15 5.85 28.10 -21.63
N CYS A 16 5.56 26.83 -21.96
CA CYS A 16 5.32 25.79 -20.97
C CYS A 16 6.62 25.04 -20.71
N ILE A 17 7.15 25.13 -19.48
CA ILE A 17 8.33 24.38 -19.06
C ILE A 17 7.84 23.12 -18.33
N LYS A 18 8.16 21.95 -18.88
CA LYS A 18 7.91 20.66 -18.22
C LYS A 18 9.24 20.06 -17.81
N VAL A 19 9.39 19.83 -16.52
CA VAL A 19 10.59 19.23 -15.93
C VAL A 19 10.25 17.81 -15.51
N LYS A 20 10.98 16.83 -16.06
CA LYS A 20 10.97 15.43 -15.58
C LYS A 20 12.30 15.21 -14.90
N LEU A 21 12.38 15.55 -13.62
CA LEU A 21 13.57 15.37 -12.80
C LEU A 21 13.24 14.33 -11.73
N ASP A 22 14.20 13.43 -11.51
CA ASP A 22 14.17 12.53 -10.37
C ASP A 22 14.67 13.30 -9.14
N PHE A 23 13.73 13.61 -8.26
CA PHE A 23 14.00 14.24 -6.96
C PHE A 23 13.78 13.26 -5.82
N SER A 24 13.62 11.96 -6.11
CA SER A 24 13.65 10.93 -5.07
C SER A 24 14.95 11.10 -4.28
N GLY A 25 14.80 11.16 -2.96
CA GLY A 25 15.80 11.72 -2.06
C GLY A 25 17.15 11.04 -2.15
N GLN A 26 18.21 11.85 -2.10
CA GLN A 26 19.55 11.35 -1.86
C GLN A 26 19.64 10.64 -0.50
N GLU A 27 20.39 9.54 -0.46
CA GLU A 27 20.60 8.62 0.68
C GLU A 27 21.02 9.30 2.00
N ASN A 28 21.55 10.52 1.95
CA ASN A 28 22.10 11.22 3.11
C ASN A 28 21.03 11.77 4.08
N LEU A 29 19.82 12.12 3.61
CA LEU A 29 18.71 12.55 4.49
C LEU A 29 18.16 11.39 5.33
N LEU A 30 18.30 10.15 4.83
CA LEU A 30 17.78 8.95 5.50
C LEU A 30 18.73 8.41 6.56
N GLN A 31 20.05 8.67 6.46
CA GLN A 31 21.02 8.18 7.44
C GLN A 31 20.85 8.85 8.81
N ASP A 32 20.61 10.16 8.85
CA ASP A 32 20.44 10.90 10.12
C ASP A 32 19.11 10.59 10.83
N LEU A 33 18.11 10.06 10.10
CA LEU A 33 16.82 9.63 10.66
C LEU A 33 16.73 8.12 10.94
N ASN A 34 17.72 7.33 10.50
CA ASN A 34 17.75 5.87 10.65
C ASN A 34 18.36 5.38 11.97
N ASP A 35 18.68 6.27 12.93
CA ASP A 35 19.39 5.87 14.16
C ASP A 35 18.51 5.13 15.19
N ASP A 36 17.25 4.84 14.86
CA ASP A 36 16.44 3.86 15.60
C ASP A 36 16.55 2.48 14.95
N GLY A 37 17.71 1.84 15.19
CA GLY A 37 17.95 0.44 14.86
C GLY A 37 16.94 -0.48 15.56
N ILE A 38 15.83 -0.78 14.90
CA ILE A 38 14.98 -1.93 15.21
C ILE A 38 14.82 -2.76 13.95
N SER A 39 15.82 -3.59 13.68
CA SER A 39 15.67 -4.76 12.82
C SER A 39 14.73 -5.76 13.51
N VAL A 40 13.45 -5.82 13.10
CA VAL A 40 12.57 -6.92 13.51
C VAL A 40 12.66 -8.02 12.46
N THR A 41 13.65 -8.88 12.61
CA THR A 41 13.57 -10.22 12.04
C THR A 41 12.58 -11.04 12.89
N GLY A 42 11.45 -11.38 12.27
CA GLY A 42 10.49 -12.44 12.60
C GLY A 42 10.26 -12.83 14.06
N LEU A 43 9.12 -12.43 14.62
CA LEU A 43 8.30 -13.24 15.55
C LEU A 43 6.82 -12.81 15.45
N PRO A 44 5.86 -13.73 15.65
CA PRO A 44 4.44 -13.46 15.52
C PRO A 44 3.88 -12.60 16.66
N ILE A 45 2.85 -11.85 16.30
CA ILE A 45 2.16 -10.81 17.06
C ILE A 45 1.54 -11.40 18.34
N SER A 46 1.87 -10.81 19.49
CA SER A 46 1.05 -10.87 20.71
C SER A 46 0.87 -9.46 21.31
N SER A 47 -0.34 -9.25 21.80
CA SER A 47 -1.06 -8.04 22.26
C SER A 47 -0.40 -7.27 23.44
N PRO A 48 -0.76 -5.98 23.71
CA PRO A 48 0.08 -5.03 24.42
C PRO A 48 -0.12 -5.11 25.94
N LEU A 49 0.95 -5.44 26.67
CA LEU A 49 1.00 -5.35 28.12
C LEU A 49 2.23 -4.56 28.57
N ARG A 50 1.93 -3.43 29.25
CA ARG A 50 2.83 -2.49 29.95
C ARG A 50 4.27 -2.97 30.11
N GLN A 51 5.20 -2.38 29.36
CA GLN A 51 6.60 -2.34 29.78
C GLN A 51 6.94 -0.95 30.32
N VAL A 52 7.06 -0.92 31.64
CA VAL A 52 7.62 0.17 32.45
C VAL A 52 9.07 0.37 32.03
N LEU A 53 9.37 1.54 31.45
CA LEU A 53 10.73 1.97 31.14
C LEU A 53 11.55 2.11 32.44
N LYS A 54 12.62 1.34 32.57
CA LYS A 54 13.68 1.60 33.57
C LYS A 54 14.65 2.64 33.00
N PRO A 55 14.97 3.72 33.73
CA PRO A 55 15.97 4.69 33.30
C PRO A 55 17.38 4.09 33.48
N ARG A 56 18.24 4.22 32.47
CA ARG A 56 19.66 3.84 32.54
C ARG A 56 20.53 5.10 32.35
N PRO A 57 21.66 5.24 33.08
CA PRO A 57 22.15 6.56 33.49
C PRO A 57 22.99 7.26 32.43
N GLU A 58 22.93 8.59 32.51
CA GLU A 58 23.82 9.56 31.86
C GLU A 58 25.29 9.29 32.20
N ASN A 59 26.16 9.38 31.18
CA ASN A 59 27.41 10.14 31.20
C ASN A 59 28.27 9.85 29.95
N LYS A 60 28.41 10.85 29.07
CA LYS A 60 29.69 11.36 28.52
C LYS A 60 29.46 12.53 27.54
N PRO A 61 30.47 13.40 27.33
CA PRO A 61 30.27 14.85 27.32
C PRO A 61 29.86 15.43 25.97
N VAL A 62 29.13 16.54 26.08
CA VAL A 62 28.77 17.49 25.03
C VAL A 62 30.03 17.99 24.33
N SER A 63 30.22 17.61 23.07
CA SER A 63 31.01 18.38 22.11
C SER A 63 30.06 19.32 21.39
N SER A 64 30.16 20.59 21.72
CA SER A 64 29.47 21.70 21.08
C SER A 64 30.07 21.95 19.69
N GLU A 65 29.49 21.34 18.66
CA GLU A 65 29.51 21.90 17.32
C GLU A 65 28.08 21.98 16.82
N SER A 66 27.47 23.14 17.08
CA SER A 66 26.27 23.60 16.40
C SER A 66 26.60 23.89 14.94
N GLY A 67 26.80 22.83 14.15
CA GLY A 67 26.68 22.90 12.71
C GLY A 67 25.20 22.88 12.37
N LYS A 68 24.57 24.05 12.23
CA LYS A 68 23.37 24.15 11.40
C LYS A 68 23.79 23.66 10.01
N ALA A 69 23.55 22.40 9.70
CA ALA A 69 23.55 21.95 8.32
C ALA A 69 22.41 22.69 7.64
N GLU A 70 22.72 23.77 6.92
CA GLU A 70 21.80 24.38 5.97
C GLU A 70 21.55 23.33 4.88
N TYR A 71 20.47 22.55 5.05
CA TYR A 71 19.99 21.58 4.07
C TYR A 71 19.37 22.32 2.86
N SER A 72 20.20 23.05 2.12
CA SER A 72 19.81 23.68 0.85
C SER A 72 19.78 22.62 -0.24
N HIS A 73 18.66 21.89 -0.32
CA HIS A 73 18.39 20.91 -1.39
C HIS A 73 17.84 21.57 -2.67
N VAL A 74 18.12 22.85 -2.87
CA VAL A 74 17.67 23.62 -4.03
C VAL A 74 18.45 23.15 -5.26
N LYS A 75 17.78 22.52 -6.21
CA LYS A 75 18.37 22.26 -7.54
C LYS A 75 18.10 23.47 -8.43
N THR A 76 19.15 24.14 -8.87
CA THR A 76 19.08 25.28 -9.79
C THR A 76 19.16 24.79 -11.24
N LEU A 77 18.24 25.22 -12.10
CA LEU A 77 18.31 25.04 -13.55
C LEU A 77 18.44 26.40 -14.22
N GLU A 78 19.52 26.58 -14.97
CA GLU A 78 19.75 27.75 -15.81
C GLU A 78 19.63 27.39 -17.29
N ALA A 79 18.89 28.20 -18.03
CA ALA A 79 18.74 28.05 -19.47
C ALA A 79 18.66 29.41 -20.15
N VAL A 80 19.05 29.48 -21.42
CA VAL A 80 18.84 30.67 -22.25
C VAL A 80 17.93 30.30 -23.42
N LEU A 81 16.74 30.89 -23.43
CA LEU A 81 15.79 30.76 -24.53
C LEU A 81 16.11 31.80 -25.60
N ASN A 82 16.50 31.33 -26.78
CA ASN A 82 16.78 32.19 -27.93
C ASN A 82 15.59 32.21 -28.89
N PHE A 83 15.01 33.38 -29.10
CA PHE A 83 13.90 33.61 -30.01
C PHE A 83 14.40 34.28 -31.27
N LYS A 84 14.16 33.63 -32.43
CA LYS A 84 14.43 34.20 -33.75
C LYS A 84 13.12 34.48 -34.47
N TYR A 85 12.95 35.72 -34.92
CA TYR A 85 11.78 36.12 -35.69
C TYR A 85 12.19 36.74 -37.02
N SER A 86 11.67 36.20 -38.12
CA SER A 86 11.77 36.79 -39.46
C SER A 86 10.39 36.88 -40.10
N GLY A 87 10.08 38.04 -40.70
CA GLY A 87 8.80 38.29 -41.37
C GLY A 87 8.88 39.44 -42.38
N GLY A 88 7.89 39.50 -43.28
CA GLY A 88 7.79 40.56 -44.29
C GLY A 88 9.00 40.64 -45.23
N ALA A 89 9.32 41.86 -45.68
CA ALA A 89 10.46 42.15 -46.56
C ALA A 89 11.79 41.71 -45.95
N GLY A 90 11.96 41.86 -44.63
CA GLY A 90 13.17 41.43 -43.91
C GLY A 90 13.44 39.93 -44.05
N LYS A 91 12.40 39.07 -44.04
CA LYS A 91 12.58 37.63 -44.29
C LYS A 91 13.04 37.34 -45.72
N VAL A 92 12.52 38.07 -46.70
CA VAL A 92 12.89 37.91 -48.12
C VAL A 92 14.36 38.32 -48.34
N GLU A 93 14.84 39.31 -47.60
CA GLU A 93 16.23 39.79 -47.62
C GLU A 93 17.17 39.01 -46.68
N GLY A 94 16.67 37.98 -45.96
CA GLY A 94 17.47 37.14 -45.06
C GLY A 94 17.71 37.72 -43.66
N TYR A 95 17.07 38.83 -43.30
CA TYR A 95 17.15 39.42 -41.96
C TYR A 95 16.19 38.76 -40.97
N TYR A 96 16.64 38.69 -39.72
CA TYR A 96 15.85 38.27 -38.58
C TYR A 96 16.18 39.14 -37.36
N ARG A 97 15.28 39.14 -36.38
CA ARG A 97 15.52 39.65 -35.04
C ARG A 97 15.81 38.50 -34.12
N GLU A 98 16.75 38.69 -33.21
CA GLU A 98 17.13 37.73 -32.18
C GLU A 98 16.91 38.36 -30.81
N LEU A 99 16.34 37.58 -29.91
CA LEU A 99 16.14 37.92 -28.50
C LEU A 99 16.58 36.72 -27.66
N SER A 100 17.39 36.96 -26.64
CA SER A 100 17.79 35.94 -25.68
C SER A 100 17.15 36.24 -24.33
N LEU A 101 16.51 35.23 -23.73
CA LEU A 101 15.91 35.30 -22.40
C LEU A 101 16.59 34.29 -21.49
N GLY A 102 17.26 34.78 -20.44
CA GLY A 102 17.75 33.92 -19.36
C GLY A 102 16.58 33.42 -18.50
N VAL A 103 16.60 32.13 -18.18
CA VAL A 103 15.64 31.45 -17.32
C VAL A 103 16.43 30.79 -16.20
N HIS A 104 16.13 31.16 -14.96
CA HIS A 104 16.69 30.58 -13.75
C HIS A 104 15.54 29.97 -12.96
N VAL A 105 15.64 28.69 -12.62
CA VAL A 105 14.59 27.94 -11.91
C VAL A 105 15.21 27.25 -10.70
N ASP A 106 14.75 27.64 -9.52
CA ASP A 106 15.06 26.96 -8.27
C ASP A 106 13.98 25.93 -7.96
N VAL A 107 14.42 24.69 -7.71
CA VAL A 107 13.53 23.59 -7.35
C VAL A 107 13.80 23.15 -5.93
N GLU A 108 12.79 23.32 -5.08
CA GLU A 108 12.79 22.91 -3.68
C GLU A 108 11.81 21.77 -3.44
N PRO A 109 12.16 20.76 -2.61
CA PRO A 109 11.21 19.73 -2.22
C PRO A 109 10.09 20.36 -1.40
N SER A 110 8.83 20.07 -1.76
CA SER A 110 7.66 20.57 -1.01
C SER A 110 7.21 19.61 0.09
N VAL A 111 7.48 18.32 -0.09
CA VAL A 111 7.17 17.24 0.85
C VAL A 111 8.19 16.14 0.66
N PHE A 112 8.58 15.47 1.74
CA PHE A 112 9.55 14.37 1.70
C PHE A 112 9.00 13.15 2.44
N PHE A 113 9.11 11.96 1.85
CA PHE A 113 8.78 10.71 2.51
C PHE A 113 10.06 10.09 3.06
N THR A 114 10.21 10.07 4.38
CA THR A 114 11.43 9.58 5.06
C THR A 114 11.39 8.07 5.28
N ARG A 115 10.21 7.49 5.46
CA ARG A 115 10.05 6.05 5.64
C ARG A 115 8.71 5.58 5.11
N VAL A 116 8.71 4.38 4.54
CA VAL A 116 7.51 3.69 4.07
C VAL A 116 7.46 2.29 4.68
N SER A 117 6.31 1.91 5.23
CA SER A 117 6.07 0.57 5.77
C SER A 117 4.59 0.22 5.66
N THR A 118 4.23 -1.01 5.99
CA THR A 118 2.84 -1.49 5.93
C THR A 118 2.44 -2.15 7.23
N LEU A 119 1.19 -1.98 7.64
CA LEU A 119 0.57 -2.79 8.69
C LEU A 119 -0.59 -3.61 8.10
N PRO A 120 -0.80 -4.85 8.56
CA PRO A 120 -1.98 -5.60 8.16
C PRO A 120 -3.24 -4.83 8.56
N ALA A 121 -4.25 -4.85 7.69
CA ALA A 121 -5.61 -4.50 8.08
C ALA A 121 -6.30 -5.76 8.58
N THR A 122 -7.54 -5.61 9.02
CA THR A 122 -8.34 -6.74 9.47
C THR A 122 -8.73 -7.62 8.28
N SER A 123 -9.17 -7.03 7.17
CA SER A 123 -9.36 -7.75 5.91
C SER A 123 -8.02 -8.21 5.29
N THR A 124 -7.96 -9.45 4.81
CA THR A 124 -6.81 -10.01 4.09
C THR A 124 -6.54 -9.30 2.76
N ARG A 125 -7.54 -8.59 2.23
CA ARG A 125 -7.52 -7.82 0.97
C ARG A 125 -7.10 -6.37 1.15
N GLN A 126 -6.89 -5.93 2.40
CA GLN A 126 -6.52 -4.55 2.72
C GLN A 126 -5.27 -4.50 3.59
N CYS A 127 -4.63 -3.34 3.64
CA CYS A 127 -3.55 -3.02 4.56
C CYS A 127 -3.48 -1.51 4.79
N HIS A 128 -2.71 -1.11 5.80
CA HIS A 128 -2.40 0.30 6.05
C HIS A 128 -1.00 0.60 5.51
N LEU A 129 -0.91 1.48 4.53
CA LEU A 129 0.35 2.06 4.07
C LEU A 129 0.74 3.20 5.03
N LEU A 130 1.87 3.05 5.70
CA LEU A 130 2.42 4.02 6.62
C LEU A 130 3.49 4.85 5.93
N LEU A 131 3.30 6.16 5.90
CA LEU A 131 4.22 7.13 5.31
C LEU A 131 4.68 8.10 6.39
N ASP A 132 5.98 8.18 6.63
CA ASP A 132 6.56 9.23 7.46
C ASP A 132 6.82 10.45 6.57
N ILE A 133 6.04 11.50 6.81
CA ILE A 133 5.98 12.70 5.97
C ILE A 133 6.71 13.83 6.69
N PHE A 134 7.78 14.31 6.06
CA PHE A 134 8.57 15.43 6.52
C PHE A 134 8.26 16.69 5.70
N ASN A 135 8.09 17.81 6.40
CA ASN A 135 7.94 19.14 5.81
C ASN A 135 9.31 19.87 5.78
N PRO A 136 10.02 19.87 4.64
CA PRO A 136 11.29 20.59 4.51
C PRO A 136 11.11 22.10 4.37
N THR A 137 9.88 22.61 4.26
CA THR A 137 9.61 24.02 3.99
C THR A 137 9.49 24.82 5.29
N GLU A 138 9.66 26.14 5.19
CA GLU A 138 9.44 27.06 6.31
C GLU A 138 7.94 27.37 6.56
N HIS A 139 7.05 26.85 5.73
CA HIS A 139 5.62 27.13 5.78
C HIS A 139 4.86 25.95 6.35
N GLU A 140 3.67 26.20 6.87
CA GLU A 140 2.77 25.11 7.24
C GLU A 140 2.31 24.36 5.98
N LEU A 141 2.39 23.03 6.05
CA LEU A 141 2.08 22.12 4.96
C LEU A 141 0.86 21.28 5.36
N THR A 142 -0.20 21.31 4.55
CA THR A 142 -1.32 20.37 4.66
C THR A 142 -1.14 19.27 3.63
N VAL A 143 -1.16 18.02 4.08
CA VAL A 143 -1.13 16.83 3.23
C VAL A 143 -2.46 16.09 3.38
N SER A 144 -3.09 15.83 2.25
CA SER A 144 -4.37 15.12 2.15
C SER A 144 -4.19 13.87 1.31
N ALA A 145 -4.80 12.76 1.70
CA ALA A 145 -4.88 11.55 0.89
C ALA A 145 -6.33 11.11 0.74
N LYS A 146 -6.64 10.35 -0.30
CA LYS A 146 -8.00 9.90 -0.57
C LYS A 146 -8.56 9.12 0.62
N ASN A 147 -9.74 9.53 1.09
CA ASN A 147 -10.45 8.92 2.24
C ASN A 147 -9.70 8.97 3.58
N ASN A 148 -8.77 9.90 3.77
CA ASN A 148 -8.06 10.08 5.03
C ASN A 148 -8.25 11.48 5.62
N GLN A 149 -7.93 11.65 6.90
CA GLN A 149 -7.89 12.97 7.53
C GLN A 149 -6.67 13.76 7.02
N ASP A 150 -6.84 15.07 6.90
CA ASP A 150 -5.76 15.97 6.53
C ASP A 150 -4.70 16.01 7.64
N LEU A 151 -3.44 15.88 7.24
CA LEU A 151 -2.27 16.00 8.10
C LEU A 151 -1.72 17.42 7.97
N VAL A 152 -1.63 18.14 9.07
CA VAL A 152 -1.01 19.47 9.11
C VAL A 152 0.36 19.36 9.76
N LEU A 153 1.39 19.82 9.03
CA LEU A 153 2.79 19.78 9.43
C LEU A 153 3.32 21.20 9.52
N HIS A 154 3.92 21.55 10.65
CA HIS A 154 4.72 22.76 10.80
C HIS A 154 6.08 22.62 10.10
N ALA A 155 6.81 23.72 10.01
CA ALA A 155 8.14 23.74 9.39
C ALA A 155 9.08 22.74 10.07
N SER A 156 9.79 21.94 9.26
CA SER A 156 10.72 20.90 9.74
C SER A 156 10.07 19.82 10.62
N GLU A 157 8.75 19.66 10.54
CA GLU A 157 8.04 18.61 11.26
C GLU A 157 7.99 17.31 10.45
N CYS A 158 8.06 16.16 11.14
CA CYS A 158 7.86 14.84 10.57
C CYS A 158 6.73 14.13 11.31
N GLN A 159 5.68 13.71 10.60
CA GLN A 159 4.59 12.91 11.19
C GLN A 159 4.22 11.71 10.31
N ARG A 160 3.69 10.67 10.94
CA ARG A 160 3.24 9.45 10.27
C ARG A 160 1.80 9.58 9.80
N MET A 161 1.57 9.37 8.52
CA MET A 161 0.25 9.18 7.93
C MET A 161 -0.01 7.69 7.68
N ALA A 162 -1.16 7.18 8.12
CA ALA A 162 -1.60 5.83 7.82
C ALA A 162 -2.75 5.87 6.81
N ILE A 163 -2.56 5.30 5.62
CA ILE A 163 -3.57 5.26 4.56
C ILE A 163 -4.03 3.82 4.39
N GLN A 164 -5.31 3.53 4.65
CA GLN A 164 -5.90 2.23 4.36
C GLN A 164 -6.06 2.07 2.85
N VAL A 165 -5.51 0.98 2.30
CA VAL A 165 -5.54 0.69 0.87
C VAL A 165 -5.95 -0.76 0.63
N ASP A 166 -6.68 -0.98 -0.47
CA ASP A 166 -6.85 -2.32 -1.03
C ASP A 166 -5.52 -2.80 -1.59
N LYS A 167 -5.20 -4.08 -1.34
CA LYS A 167 -4.06 -4.73 -1.95
C LYS A 167 -4.21 -4.80 -3.46
N PHE A 168 -3.09 -4.84 -4.17
CA PHE A 168 -3.01 -4.65 -5.59
C PHE A 168 -2.79 -5.98 -6.32
N ASP A 169 -3.61 -6.24 -7.34
CA ASP A 169 -3.37 -7.33 -8.28
C ASP A 169 -2.31 -6.91 -9.29
N PHE A 170 -1.05 -7.23 -8.98
CA PHE A 170 0.08 -7.01 -9.89
C PHE A 170 0.21 -8.08 -10.98
N GLU A 171 -0.48 -9.22 -10.86
CA GLU A 171 -0.45 -10.27 -11.90
C GLU A 171 -1.17 -9.81 -13.17
N SER A 172 -2.16 -8.93 -13.02
CA SER A 172 -2.88 -8.29 -14.11
C SER A 172 -2.06 -7.30 -14.95
N LEU A 173 -0.88 -6.87 -14.47
CA LEU A 173 -0.04 -5.93 -15.21
C LEU A 173 0.54 -6.60 -16.47
N PRO A 174 0.54 -5.89 -17.62
CA PRO A 174 1.11 -6.42 -18.85
C PRO A 174 2.59 -6.76 -18.62
N GLN A 175 2.94 -8.02 -18.85
CA GLN A 175 4.34 -8.43 -18.82
C GLN A 175 5.01 -8.00 -20.14
N PRO A 176 6.28 -7.60 -20.09
CA PRO A 176 7.06 -7.31 -21.29
C PRO A 176 7.14 -8.55 -22.19
N ASP A 177 7.02 -8.35 -23.50
CA ASP A 177 7.02 -9.43 -24.50
C ASP A 177 8.27 -10.32 -24.37
N GLN A 178 8.15 -11.61 -24.68
CA GLN A 178 9.26 -12.57 -24.58
C GLN A 178 10.50 -12.18 -25.40
N GLU A 179 10.31 -11.41 -26.49
CA GLU A 179 11.43 -10.86 -27.27
C GLU A 179 12.15 -9.74 -26.51
N THR A 180 11.40 -8.83 -25.88
CA THR A 180 11.95 -7.75 -25.04
C THR A 180 12.72 -8.31 -23.84
N VAL A 181 12.24 -9.39 -23.23
CA VAL A 181 12.90 -10.06 -22.10
C VAL A 181 14.22 -10.73 -22.51
N ARG A 182 14.35 -11.23 -23.75
CA ARG A 182 15.60 -11.87 -24.23
C ARG A 182 16.75 -10.91 -24.45
N PHE A 183 16.47 -9.63 -24.71
CA PHE A 183 17.49 -8.63 -25.03
C PHE A 183 17.67 -7.57 -23.92
N SER A 184 16.86 -7.61 -22.86
CA SER A 184 16.92 -6.64 -21.76
C SER A 184 17.71 -7.18 -20.56
N ASN A 185 18.42 -6.29 -19.88
CA ASN A 185 19.11 -6.64 -18.63
C ASN A 185 18.08 -6.98 -17.54
N PRO A 186 18.20 -8.11 -16.82
CA PRO A 186 17.26 -8.47 -15.75
C PRO A 186 17.06 -7.38 -14.69
N LYS A 187 18.08 -6.56 -14.42
CA LYS A 187 17.94 -5.42 -13.49
C LYS A 187 17.00 -4.34 -14.01
N GLN A 188 17.10 -4.00 -15.29
CA GLN A 188 16.24 -2.98 -15.92
C GLN A 188 14.79 -3.45 -15.98
N LEU A 189 14.57 -4.74 -16.25
CA LEU A 189 13.23 -5.33 -16.27
C LEU A 189 12.54 -5.24 -14.90
N GLU A 190 13.30 -5.47 -13.84
CA GLU A 190 12.81 -5.37 -12.46
C GLU A 190 12.51 -3.92 -12.08
N GLU A 191 13.38 -2.98 -12.46
CA GLU A 191 13.13 -1.53 -12.28
C GLU A 191 11.86 -1.07 -13.02
N GLU A 192 11.65 -1.52 -14.26
CA GLU A 192 10.42 -1.22 -15.02
C GLU A 192 9.17 -1.81 -14.35
N ARG A 193 9.27 -3.05 -13.83
CA ARG A 193 8.18 -3.70 -13.10
C ARG A 193 7.83 -2.93 -11.82
N GLN A 194 8.83 -2.59 -11.01
CA GLN A 194 8.65 -1.81 -9.79
C GLN A 194 8.08 -0.42 -10.09
N HIS A 195 8.55 0.23 -11.17
CA HIS A 195 8.01 1.51 -11.60
C HIS A 195 6.53 1.41 -12.01
N ALA A 196 6.14 0.37 -12.76
CA ALA A 196 4.75 0.14 -13.15
C ALA A 196 3.85 -0.12 -11.93
N GLN A 197 4.32 -0.91 -10.96
CA GLN A 197 3.64 -1.16 -9.70
C GLN A 197 3.48 0.13 -8.89
N GLY A 198 4.55 0.93 -8.79
CA GLY A 198 4.55 2.23 -8.12
C GLY A 198 3.54 3.21 -8.74
N CYS A 199 3.48 3.29 -10.07
CA CYS A 199 2.50 4.10 -10.79
C CYS A 199 1.05 3.70 -10.43
N GLN A 200 0.79 2.38 -10.40
CA GLN A 200 -0.54 1.87 -10.06
C GLN A 200 -0.92 2.20 -8.62
N ILE A 201 0.01 2.06 -7.68
CA ILE A 201 -0.19 2.44 -6.27
C ILE A 201 -0.49 3.93 -6.16
N ASN A 202 0.38 4.76 -6.75
CA ASN A 202 0.29 6.21 -6.67
C ASN A 202 -1.07 6.72 -7.21
N SER A 203 -1.55 6.14 -8.32
CA SER A 203 -2.85 6.48 -8.91
C SER A 203 -4.06 6.25 -7.98
N LYS A 204 -3.93 5.38 -6.97
CA LYS A 204 -5.00 5.11 -5.99
C LYS A 204 -4.88 5.96 -4.72
N LEU A 205 -3.68 6.39 -4.34
CA LEU A 205 -3.44 7.13 -3.10
C LEU A 205 -3.92 8.59 -3.18
N GLY A 206 -3.68 9.25 -4.33
CA GLY A 206 -4.11 10.62 -4.57
C GLY A 206 -3.58 11.61 -3.53
N ILE A 207 -2.32 11.49 -3.14
CA ILE A 207 -1.71 12.32 -2.09
C ILE A 207 -1.48 13.71 -2.65
N CYS A 208 -2.19 14.69 -2.11
CA CYS A 208 -2.04 16.09 -2.47
C CYS A 208 -1.47 16.88 -1.30
N TRP A 209 -0.68 17.90 -1.61
CA TRP A 209 -0.13 18.81 -0.62
C TRP A 209 -0.45 20.26 -0.95
N ILE A 210 -0.56 21.08 0.09
CA ILE A 210 -0.85 22.50 0.01
C ILE A 210 0.04 23.24 1.02
N LEU A 211 0.77 24.25 0.55
CA LEU A 211 1.48 25.16 1.43
C LEU A 211 0.53 26.28 1.86
N ASN A 212 0.32 26.39 3.17
CA ASN A 212 -0.56 27.37 3.79
C ASN A 212 0.21 28.70 3.94
N HIS A 213 0.07 29.55 2.92
CA HIS A 213 0.58 30.90 2.93
C HIS A 213 -0.48 31.88 3.45
N THR A 214 -0.05 32.92 4.17
CA THR A 214 -0.90 34.02 4.65
C THR A 214 -1.54 34.83 3.51
N HIS A 215 -0.95 34.82 2.31
CA HIS A 215 -1.50 35.51 1.15
C HIS A 215 -2.06 34.52 0.10
N PRO A 216 -3.35 34.62 -0.29
CA PRO A 216 -4.00 33.65 -1.19
C PRO A 216 -3.34 33.49 -2.56
N SER A 217 -2.71 34.55 -3.09
CA SER A 217 -2.01 34.50 -4.38
C SER A 217 -0.71 33.69 -4.37
N LEU A 218 -0.24 33.28 -3.18
CA LEU A 218 0.97 32.48 -3.00
C LEU A 218 0.66 31.02 -2.66
N ARG A 219 -0.61 30.60 -2.64
CA ARG A 219 -1.00 29.23 -2.31
C ARG A 219 -0.42 28.26 -3.36
N ARG A 220 0.63 27.54 -2.98
CA ARG A 220 1.23 26.46 -3.77
C ARG A 220 0.56 25.15 -3.40
N ARG A 221 0.31 24.31 -4.41
CA ARG A 221 -0.23 22.96 -4.24
C ARG A 221 0.36 22.02 -5.27
N GLY A 222 0.38 20.74 -4.94
CA GLY A 222 0.84 19.69 -5.86
C GLY A 222 0.39 18.31 -5.43
N GLU A 223 0.81 17.32 -6.21
CA GLU A 223 0.64 15.90 -5.92
C GLU A 223 1.98 15.34 -5.44
N ALA A 224 1.95 14.43 -4.46
CA ALA A 224 3.11 13.73 -3.94
C ALA A 224 3.08 12.28 -4.45
N SER A 225 4.17 11.83 -5.07
CA SER A 225 4.31 10.44 -5.51
C SER A 225 5.15 9.63 -4.52
N VAL A 226 4.70 8.42 -4.24
CA VAL A 226 5.44 7.43 -3.44
C VAL A 226 6.35 6.52 -4.28
N GLU A 227 6.33 6.65 -5.61
CA GLU A 227 7.05 5.75 -6.54
C GLU A 227 8.53 5.58 -6.19
N GLY A 228 9.21 6.65 -5.78
CA GLY A 228 10.64 6.62 -5.46
C GLY A 228 10.98 6.08 -4.06
N VAL A 229 10.00 5.76 -3.21
CA VAL A 229 10.21 5.31 -1.82
C VAL A 229 9.62 3.93 -1.53
N LEU A 230 8.97 3.31 -2.52
CA LEU A 230 8.47 1.94 -2.41
C LEU A 230 9.61 0.95 -2.60
N ASN A 231 9.90 0.16 -1.57
CA ASN A 231 10.85 -0.94 -1.65
C ASN A 231 10.13 -2.27 -1.95
N GLN A 232 10.92 -3.29 -2.32
CA GLN A 232 10.42 -4.62 -2.68
C GLN A 232 9.56 -5.26 -1.58
N LEU A 233 9.93 -5.11 -0.31
CA LEU A 233 9.17 -5.66 0.82
C LEU A 233 7.78 -5.01 0.96
N VAL A 234 7.71 -3.68 0.81
CA VAL A 234 6.44 -2.95 0.83
C VAL A 234 5.57 -3.38 -0.35
N LEU A 235 6.14 -3.54 -1.54
CA LEU A 235 5.42 -4.04 -2.71
C LEU A 235 4.85 -5.45 -2.49
N GLU A 236 5.61 -6.35 -1.85
CA GLU A 236 5.15 -7.69 -1.49
C GLU A 236 3.97 -7.66 -0.50
N HIS A 237 4.01 -6.79 0.51
CA HIS A 237 2.89 -6.64 1.45
C HIS A 237 1.66 -5.97 0.83
N LEU A 238 1.86 -5.07 -0.13
CA LEU A 238 0.80 -4.43 -0.91
C LEU A 238 0.20 -5.36 -1.97
N GLN A 239 0.90 -6.44 -2.35
CA GLN A 239 0.42 -7.38 -3.35
C GLN A 239 -0.76 -8.19 -2.82
N LEU A 240 -1.81 -8.27 -3.63
CA LEU A 240 -2.94 -9.15 -3.35
C LEU A 240 -2.52 -10.60 -3.58
N ALA A 241 -2.86 -11.48 -2.63
CA ALA A 241 -2.55 -12.90 -2.76
C ALA A 241 -3.17 -13.47 -4.06
N PRO A 242 -2.42 -14.26 -4.86
CA PRO A 242 -2.94 -14.81 -6.12
C PRO A 242 -4.13 -15.75 -5.95
N LEU A 243 -4.31 -16.31 -4.74
CA LEU A 243 -5.46 -17.15 -4.39
C LEU A 243 -6.32 -16.41 -3.38
N GLN A 244 -7.59 -16.24 -3.72
CA GLN A 244 -8.56 -15.56 -2.88
C GLN A 244 -9.51 -16.56 -2.24
N TRP A 245 -9.73 -16.39 -0.95
CA TRP A 245 -10.59 -17.25 -0.15
C TRP A 245 -11.72 -16.42 0.42
N ASP A 246 -12.94 -16.78 0.05
CA ASP A 246 -14.15 -16.16 0.58
C ASP A 246 -14.87 -17.19 1.44
N VAL A 247 -15.33 -16.78 2.63
CA VAL A 247 -16.06 -17.67 3.53
C VAL A 247 -17.44 -17.10 3.80
N LEU A 248 -18.47 -17.92 3.63
CA LEU A 248 -19.84 -17.59 4.03
C LEU A 248 -20.29 -18.50 5.16
N VAL A 249 -20.90 -17.89 6.17
CA VAL A 249 -21.55 -18.59 7.29
C VAL A 249 -23.04 -18.29 7.22
N ASN A 250 -23.88 -19.33 7.11
CA ASN A 250 -25.33 -19.18 6.89
C ASN A 250 -25.66 -18.25 5.71
N GLY A 251 -24.87 -18.33 4.63
CA GLY A 251 -25.02 -17.51 3.42
C GLY A 251 -24.61 -16.04 3.57
N LYS A 252 -24.05 -15.63 4.72
CA LYS A 252 -23.52 -14.28 4.94
C LYS A 252 -21.99 -14.29 4.84
N PRO A 253 -21.36 -13.36 4.11
CA PRO A 253 -19.92 -13.28 4.05
C PRO A 253 -19.36 -12.98 5.44
N CYS A 254 -18.39 -13.79 5.85
CA CYS A 254 -17.69 -13.66 7.12
C CYS A 254 -16.28 -13.16 6.84
N ASP A 255 -16.15 -11.85 6.66
CA ASP A 255 -14.86 -11.19 6.61
C ASP A 255 -14.29 -11.06 8.03
N CYS A 256 -12.98 -10.86 8.13
CA CYS A 256 -12.32 -10.56 9.40
C CYS A 256 -13.04 -9.38 10.11
N ASP A 257 -13.26 -9.50 11.42
CA ASP A 257 -14.05 -8.62 12.32
C ASP A 257 -15.57 -8.83 12.36
N VAL A 258 -16.14 -9.65 11.47
CA VAL A 258 -17.57 -9.99 11.54
C VAL A 258 -17.75 -11.23 12.40
N ILE A 259 -18.47 -11.07 13.50
CA ILE A 259 -18.87 -12.20 14.37
C ILE A 259 -20.14 -12.81 13.79
N ALA A 260 -20.07 -14.08 13.38
CA ALA A 260 -21.24 -14.82 12.94
C ALA A 260 -21.97 -15.42 14.15
N ASP A 261 -23.10 -14.82 14.52
CA ASP A 261 -23.98 -15.37 15.55
C ASP A 261 -24.70 -16.62 15.02
N CYS A 262 -24.59 -17.72 15.77
CA CYS A 262 -25.28 -18.98 15.52
C CYS A 262 -26.01 -19.46 16.78
N LYS A 263 -26.98 -20.36 16.60
CA LYS A 263 -27.72 -20.97 17.71
C LYS A 263 -27.15 -22.34 18.03
N VAL A 264 -27.00 -22.62 19.33
CA VAL A 264 -26.65 -23.96 19.81
C VAL A 264 -27.74 -24.95 19.36
N GLY A 265 -27.31 -26.09 18.83
CA GLY A 265 -28.20 -27.15 18.32
C GLY A 265 -28.71 -26.96 16.89
N ASP A 266 -28.54 -25.79 16.28
CA ASP A 266 -28.87 -25.57 14.86
C ASP A 266 -27.66 -25.88 13.96
N ALA A 267 -27.92 -26.47 12.80
CA ALA A 267 -26.89 -26.68 11.77
C ALA A 267 -26.48 -25.33 11.16
N VAL A 268 -25.19 -25.01 11.23
CA VAL A 268 -24.61 -23.79 10.68
C VAL A 268 -23.92 -24.12 9.37
N THR A 269 -24.39 -23.57 8.26
CA THR A 269 -23.77 -23.82 6.96
C THR A 269 -22.48 -23.02 6.81
N LEU A 270 -21.45 -23.66 6.27
CA LEU A 270 -20.16 -23.06 5.96
C LEU A 270 -19.87 -23.28 4.48
N GLU A 271 -19.65 -22.19 3.76
CA GLU A 271 -19.19 -22.21 2.37
C GLU A 271 -17.80 -21.59 2.31
N VAL A 272 -16.83 -22.30 1.73
CA VAL A 272 -15.49 -21.78 1.47
C VAL A 272 -15.25 -21.78 -0.02
N LYS A 273 -15.09 -20.60 -0.59
CA LYS A 273 -14.86 -20.41 -2.02
C LYS A 273 -13.41 -20.02 -2.28
N LEU A 274 -12.73 -20.83 -3.08
CA LEU A 274 -11.41 -20.52 -3.64
C LEU A 274 -11.60 -19.86 -5.01
N THR A 275 -10.95 -18.72 -5.23
CA THR A 275 -10.87 -18.06 -6.54
C THR A 275 -9.40 -17.93 -6.96
N ASN A 276 -9.06 -18.48 -8.12
CA ASN A 276 -7.70 -18.45 -8.65
C ASN A 276 -7.49 -17.20 -9.52
N LEU A 277 -6.78 -16.21 -8.99
CA LEU A 277 -6.38 -15.00 -9.73
C LEU A 277 -4.98 -15.12 -10.35
N SER A 278 -4.27 -16.23 -10.11
CA SER A 278 -2.96 -16.47 -10.69
C SER A 278 -3.04 -16.83 -12.17
N LYS A 279 -1.90 -16.77 -12.86
CA LYS A 279 -1.76 -17.13 -14.28
C LYS A 279 -1.75 -18.63 -14.54
N ASN A 280 -1.52 -19.43 -13.50
CA ASN A 280 -1.37 -20.87 -13.59
C ASN A 280 -2.55 -21.59 -12.95
N SER A 281 -2.81 -22.82 -13.39
CA SER A 281 -3.74 -23.69 -12.67
C SER A 281 -3.13 -24.09 -11.32
N VAL A 282 -3.98 -24.20 -10.30
CA VAL A 282 -3.57 -24.56 -8.94
C VAL A 282 -4.35 -25.79 -8.48
N GLY A 283 -3.67 -26.72 -7.81
CA GLY A 283 -4.26 -27.94 -7.24
C GLY A 283 -3.78 -29.23 -7.91
N PRO A 284 -4.24 -30.39 -7.42
CA PRO A 284 -5.32 -30.57 -6.45
C PRO A 284 -4.93 -30.12 -5.03
N LEU A 285 -5.91 -29.60 -4.27
CA LEU A 285 -5.74 -29.14 -2.89
C LEU A 285 -6.68 -29.89 -1.96
N ALA A 286 -6.26 -30.10 -0.71
CA ALA A 286 -7.14 -30.56 0.37
C ALA A 286 -7.31 -29.42 1.39
N LEU A 287 -8.54 -28.99 1.62
CA LEU A 287 -8.90 -27.93 2.56
C LEU A 287 -9.46 -28.55 3.83
N THR A 288 -8.82 -28.34 4.97
CA THR A 288 -9.29 -28.83 6.28
C THR A 288 -9.73 -27.67 7.15
N VAL A 289 -10.94 -27.71 7.68
CA VAL A 289 -11.45 -26.70 8.62
C VAL A 289 -11.43 -27.28 10.02
N VAL A 290 -10.71 -26.61 10.92
CA VAL A 290 -10.54 -27.04 12.32
C VAL A 290 -11.06 -25.95 13.25
N PRO A 291 -12.11 -26.22 14.04
CA PRO A 291 -12.60 -25.26 15.01
C PRO A 291 -11.66 -25.22 16.22
N TYR A 292 -11.55 -24.06 16.85
CA TYR A 292 -10.81 -23.88 18.09
C TYR A 292 -11.47 -22.77 18.94
N GLN A 293 -11.12 -22.72 20.21
CA GLN A 293 -11.48 -21.61 21.10
C GLN A 293 -10.21 -20.88 21.52
N ASP A 294 -10.27 -19.55 21.57
CA ASP A 294 -9.23 -18.71 22.14
C ASP A 294 -9.81 -17.96 23.33
N TYR A 295 -9.21 -18.17 24.51
CA TYR A 295 -9.61 -17.52 25.76
C TYR A 295 -8.88 -16.18 25.97
N GLN A 296 -8.31 -15.60 24.92
CA GLN A 296 -7.53 -14.36 24.93
C GLN A 296 -6.29 -14.43 25.83
N ASN A 297 -5.82 -15.64 26.13
CA ASN A 297 -4.60 -15.92 26.88
C ASN A 297 -3.45 -16.35 25.95
N GLY A 298 -3.67 -16.33 24.63
CA GLY A 298 -2.72 -16.76 23.61
C GLY A 298 -2.65 -18.28 23.43
N VAL A 299 -3.49 -19.05 24.12
CA VAL A 299 -3.58 -20.51 23.98
C VAL A 299 -4.82 -20.86 23.18
N GLN A 300 -4.62 -21.46 22.00
CA GLN A 300 -5.69 -21.98 21.17
C GLN A 300 -6.07 -23.39 21.64
N ASN A 301 -7.31 -23.56 22.10
CA ASN A 301 -7.86 -24.86 22.46
C ASN A 301 -8.52 -25.52 21.25
N TYR A 302 -7.93 -26.62 20.77
CA TYR A 302 -8.47 -27.44 19.67
C TYR A 302 -9.23 -28.66 20.18
N ASP A 303 -9.15 -28.97 21.47
CA ASP A 303 -9.88 -30.08 22.08
C ASP A 303 -11.32 -29.63 22.36
N LEU A 304 -12.17 -29.83 21.35
CA LEU A 304 -13.57 -29.41 21.32
C LEU A 304 -14.51 -30.58 20.98
N GLU A 305 -14.11 -31.83 21.26
CA GLU A 305 -14.87 -33.03 20.88
C GLU A 305 -16.33 -32.99 21.37
N ASP A 306 -16.55 -32.43 22.56
CA ASP A 306 -17.89 -32.23 23.13
C ASP A 306 -18.51 -30.87 22.79
N GLY A 307 -17.74 -29.93 22.23
CA GLY A 307 -18.09 -28.53 22.01
C GLY A 307 -18.75 -28.22 20.67
N VAL A 308 -18.17 -28.79 19.61
CA VAL A 308 -18.57 -28.54 18.23
C VAL A 308 -18.25 -29.76 17.37
N THR A 309 -19.15 -30.12 16.47
CA THR A 309 -18.95 -31.21 15.53
C THR A 309 -19.19 -30.76 14.10
N PHE A 310 -18.46 -31.36 13.16
CA PHE A 310 -18.76 -31.23 11.74
C PHE A 310 -19.90 -32.18 11.35
N ILE A 311 -20.82 -31.68 10.55
CA ILE A 311 -21.82 -32.49 9.87
C ILE A 311 -21.18 -32.96 8.56
N GLY A 312 -20.66 -34.19 8.56
CA GLY A 312 -19.92 -34.77 7.44
C GLY A 312 -18.41 -34.65 7.60
N SER A 313 -17.68 -34.47 6.49
CA SER A 313 -16.23 -34.31 6.50
C SER A 313 -15.84 -32.88 6.86
N ASN A 314 -14.80 -32.72 7.66
CA ASN A 314 -14.13 -31.43 7.89
C ASN A 314 -13.04 -31.13 6.84
N THR A 315 -12.76 -32.09 5.96
CA THR A 315 -11.78 -32.00 4.88
C THR A 315 -12.47 -32.07 3.53
N PHE A 316 -12.21 -31.08 2.69
CA PHE A 316 -12.77 -30.93 1.35
C PHE A 316 -11.66 -31.06 0.30
N TYR A 317 -11.87 -31.89 -0.71
CA TYR A 317 -10.94 -32.02 -1.83
C TYR A 317 -11.34 -31.07 -2.95
N ILE A 318 -10.38 -30.25 -3.38
CA ILE A 318 -10.52 -29.27 -4.44
C ILE A 318 -9.68 -29.74 -5.63
N ASP A 319 -10.35 -30.05 -6.73
CA ASP A 319 -9.68 -30.36 -7.99
C ASP A 319 -8.89 -29.16 -8.53
N THR A 320 -8.08 -29.39 -9.56
CA THR A 320 -7.31 -28.31 -10.21
C THR A 320 -8.20 -27.14 -10.65
N VAL A 321 -8.00 -25.96 -10.07
CA VAL A 321 -8.71 -24.71 -10.39
C VAL A 321 -7.92 -23.93 -11.44
N LYS A 322 -8.52 -23.66 -12.60
CA LYS A 322 -7.85 -22.93 -13.69
C LYS A 322 -7.79 -21.42 -13.41
N PRO A 323 -6.95 -20.67 -14.13
CA PRO A 323 -6.90 -19.21 -14.02
C PRO A 323 -8.29 -18.58 -14.21
N LYS A 324 -8.65 -17.66 -13.31
CA LYS A 324 -9.95 -16.94 -13.25
C LYS A 324 -11.17 -17.82 -12.96
N GLU A 325 -10.99 -19.09 -12.64
CA GLU A 325 -12.07 -19.96 -12.16
C GLU A 325 -12.15 -19.95 -10.63
N SER A 326 -13.29 -20.40 -10.12
CA SER A 326 -13.54 -20.59 -8.69
C SER A 326 -14.01 -22.00 -8.41
N SER A 327 -13.70 -22.50 -7.21
CA SER A 327 -14.25 -23.73 -6.66
C SER A 327 -14.86 -23.46 -5.29
N VAL A 328 -15.95 -24.16 -4.96
CA VAL A 328 -16.73 -23.94 -3.74
C VAL A 328 -16.79 -25.24 -2.96
N CYS A 329 -16.45 -25.17 -1.67
CA CYS A 329 -16.57 -26.26 -0.71
C CYS A 329 -17.68 -25.92 0.27
N GLU A 330 -18.68 -26.80 0.37
CA GLU A 330 -19.80 -26.65 1.29
C GLU A 330 -19.69 -27.68 2.43
N GLY A 331 -19.88 -27.22 3.65
CA GLY A 331 -19.97 -28.04 4.84
C GLY A 331 -20.96 -27.45 5.84
N ALA A 332 -21.13 -28.12 6.98
CA ALA A 332 -21.90 -27.58 8.08
C ALA A 332 -21.29 -27.96 9.43
N LEU A 333 -21.43 -27.06 10.40
CA LEU A 333 -21.02 -27.26 11.78
C LEU A 333 -22.24 -27.30 12.69
N LEU A 334 -22.15 -28.03 13.79
CA LEU A 334 -23.13 -28.07 14.85
C LEU A 334 -22.45 -27.72 16.17
N PHE A 335 -22.88 -26.62 16.79
CA PHE A 335 -22.38 -26.19 18.09
C PHE A 335 -23.25 -26.80 19.18
N LEU A 336 -22.61 -27.44 20.17
CA LEU A 336 -23.27 -28.17 21.25
C LEU A 336 -23.32 -27.37 22.56
N TYR A 337 -22.46 -26.35 22.69
CA TYR A 337 -22.45 -25.43 23.83
C TYR A 337 -22.30 -23.97 23.38
N THR A 338 -22.74 -23.06 24.24
CA THR A 338 -22.57 -21.63 24.03
C THR A 338 -21.11 -21.20 24.17
N GLY A 339 -20.66 -20.26 23.35
CA GLY A 339 -19.32 -19.69 23.46
C GLY A 339 -18.86 -19.00 22.18
N ASP A 340 -17.66 -18.43 22.24
CA ASP A 340 -16.94 -17.91 21.09
C ASP A 340 -16.04 -19.01 20.51
N PHE A 341 -16.20 -19.28 19.22
CA PHE A 341 -15.45 -20.29 18.46
C PHE A 341 -14.80 -19.64 17.24
N PHE A 342 -13.65 -20.16 16.84
CA PHE A 342 -12.91 -19.69 15.69
C PHE A 342 -12.64 -20.85 14.74
N LEU A 343 -12.63 -20.57 13.44
CA LEU A 343 -12.25 -21.58 12.44
C LEU A 343 -10.84 -21.32 11.94
N ASN A 344 -9.98 -22.33 12.10
CA ASN A 344 -8.68 -22.38 11.46
C ASN A 344 -8.84 -23.19 10.17
N ILE A 345 -8.78 -22.50 9.04
CA ILE A 345 -8.79 -23.14 7.73
C ILE A 345 -7.34 -23.45 7.37
N LYS A 346 -7.06 -24.71 7.06
CA LYS A 346 -5.74 -25.19 6.64
C LYS A 346 -5.88 -25.78 5.24
N PHE A 347 -4.83 -25.71 4.46
CA PHE A 347 -4.78 -26.39 3.18
C PHE A 347 -3.52 -27.26 3.11
N GLN A 348 -3.61 -28.31 2.31
CA GLN A 348 -2.49 -29.15 1.91
C GLN A 348 -2.48 -29.21 0.39
N ASP A 349 -1.33 -28.88 -0.20
CA ASP A 349 -1.09 -29.11 -1.61
C ASP A 349 -0.66 -30.58 -1.79
N ASP A 350 -1.47 -31.35 -2.50
CA ASP A 350 -1.20 -32.77 -2.77
C ASP A 350 -0.42 -32.94 -4.10
N SER A 351 -0.01 -31.83 -4.73
CA SER A 351 0.80 -31.87 -5.94
C SER A 351 2.26 -32.22 -5.59
N ALA A 352 2.73 -33.37 -6.10
CA ALA A 352 4.07 -33.92 -5.84
C ALA A 352 5.25 -33.10 -6.39
N GLY A 353 5.05 -31.84 -6.81
CA GLY A 353 5.98 -31.14 -7.71
C GLY A 353 6.49 -29.77 -7.27
N ARG A 354 5.70 -28.94 -6.57
CA ARG A 354 6.13 -27.59 -6.13
C ARG A 354 5.31 -27.13 -4.94
N GLU A 355 5.96 -26.89 -3.80
CA GLU A 355 5.33 -26.15 -2.70
C GLU A 355 5.00 -24.72 -3.18
N LEU A 356 3.71 -24.39 -3.22
CA LEU A 356 3.27 -23.03 -3.47
C LEU A 356 3.69 -22.12 -2.31
N PRO A 357 4.13 -20.87 -2.56
CA PRO A 357 4.56 -19.99 -1.48
C PRO A 357 3.42 -19.76 -0.47
N LEU A 358 3.70 -19.86 0.83
CA LEU A 358 2.70 -19.62 1.88
C LEU A 358 2.03 -18.24 1.76
N ALA A 359 2.76 -17.23 1.26
CA ALA A 359 2.23 -15.89 0.99
C ALA A 359 1.08 -15.87 -0.03
N TRP A 360 0.91 -16.91 -0.84
CA TRP A 360 -0.22 -17.04 -1.76
C TRP A 360 -1.52 -17.40 -1.05
N PHE A 361 -1.43 -17.84 0.21
CA PHE A 361 -2.55 -18.33 0.98
C PHE A 361 -2.79 -17.42 2.17
N THR A 362 -3.59 -16.38 1.94
CA THR A 362 -4.12 -15.55 3.03
C THR A 362 -5.52 -16.02 3.36
N LEU A 363 -5.64 -16.92 4.34
CA LEU A 363 -6.92 -17.48 4.75
C LEU A 363 -7.63 -16.53 5.73
N PRO A 364 -8.94 -16.30 5.57
CA PRO A 364 -9.70 -15.50 6.53
C PRO A 364 -9.81 -16.24 7.86
N SER A 365 -9.76 -15.49 8.96
CA SER A 365 -10.14 -16.01 10.26
C SER A 365 -11.63 -15.80 10.44
N VAL A 366 -12.35 -16.87 10.79
CA VAL A 366 -13.80 -16.82 10.99
C VAL A 366 -14.06 -16.87 12.49
N HIS A 367 -14.77 -15.88 13.02
CA HIS A 367 -15.23 -15.85 14.40
C HIS A 367 -16.73 -16.12 14.43
N MET A 368 -17.12 -17.14 15.17
CA MET A 368 -18.51 -17.56 15.36
C MET A 368 -18.88 -17.49 16.83
N ARG A 369 -20.08 -17.03 17.13
CA ARG A 369 -20.61 -16.98 18.49
C ARG A 369 -21.85 -17.86 18.59
N ALA A 370 -21.73 -18.95 19.32
CA ALA A 370 -22.85 -19.84 19.59
C ALA A 370 -23.61 -19.33 20.82
N LEU A 371 -24.89 -19.00 20.61
CA LEU A 371 -25.81 -18.49 21.62
C LEU A 371 -26.89 -19.51 21.90
N ASP A 372 -27.35 -19.58 23.16
CA ASP A 372 -28.54 -20.34 23.49
C ASP A 372 -29.77 -19.68 22.85
N ALA A 373 -30.78 -20.49 22.57
CA ALA A 373 -32.08 -19.95 22.21
C ALA A 373 -32.54 -19.04 23.37
N PRO A 374 -33.00 -17.80 23.10
CA PRO A 374 -33.66 -17.01 24.13
C PRO A 374 -34.82 -17.85 24.66
N LEU A 375 -34.84 -18.09 25.98
CA LEU A 375 -35.97 -18.72 26.65
C LEU A 375 -37.23 -18.01 26.16
N GLN A 376 -38.03 -18.68 25.32
CA GLN A 376 -39.40 -18.27 25.12
C GLN A 376 -40.02 -18.33 26.50
N ALA A 377 -40.33 -17.15 27.08
CA ALA A 377 -41.13 -17.06 28.27
C ALA A 377 -42.39 -17.89 28.00
N GLY A 378 -42.49 -19.04 28.67
CA GLY A 378 -43.56 -20.00 28.46
C GLY A 378 -44.91 -19.31 28.62
N ALA A 379 -45.81 -19.62 27.69
CA ALA A 379 -47.25 -19.44 27.87
C ALA A 379 -47.86 -20.79 28.23
#